data_AF-A0A3D5YSV0-F1
#
_entry.id   AF-A0A3D5YSV0-F1
#
_cell.length_a   1.000
_cell.length_b   1.000
_cell.length_c   1.000
_cell.angle_alpha   90.00
_cell.angle_beta   90.00
_cell.angle_gamma   90.00
#
_symmetry.space_group_name_H-M   'P 1'
#
loop_
_entity.id
_entity.type
_entity.pdbx_description
1 polymer ?
#
loop_
_entity_poly.entity_id
_entity_poly.type
_entity_poly.pdbx_seq_one_letter_code
_entity_poly.pdbx_strand_id
1 'polypeptide(L)'
;MRNKPIAITLITLMGLVIAACNNGGNTSTTTQASIPQLNQNAINFIFVQSFESNSTFNNLSIQGFNHSLLFGQLLNQITASQIAGIYALNPASDIVNNYPNMAAIQSIENYAVLNGRGINDTLPNNPHAIASFISNILSNSSTGSTNGNYILALPAATINATLNGLSSVPNLYFNYQPLINSNQYAILSIANMANVTMNTYTDGITPSNNYPQLKLTTGAQCLESSVVIHSTGTPPANINTNETVYFVRHVEAHPTNNFDNGNYVCQGQWRAIGANSILLEIMGGMPDYVYSSSPADEYDSSTFPYTYVRPSLTINPFTIQYNQPLNLIESTQFAWGNYESLVQYFFTGNEFNNKTVLVAWEHATIDNAVQYLFTNTYNQTLPANLPTWSYTDYDTVWKLQTDGQGNLTFSNTCEGIADQTLPLSCPLF
;
A
#
# COMPACT_ATOMS: atom_id res chain seq x y z
N MET A 1 20.29 -49.31 29.58
CA MET A 1 21.54 -49.08 28.81
C MET A 1 21.39 -47.78 28.05
N ARG A 2 22.40 -46.90 28.16
CA ARG A 2 22.36 -45.46 27.85
C ARG A 2 22.07 -45.16 26.37
N ASN A 3 21.09 -44.29 26.13
CA ASN A 3 20.95 -43.52 24.89
C ASN A 3 22.06 -42.47 24.81
N LYS A 4 22.82 -42.47 23.71
CA LYS A 4 23.77 -41.42 23.35
C LYS A 4 23.03 -40.33 22.54
N PRO A 5 23.31 -39.03 22.76
CA PRO A 5 22.77 -37.97 21.93
C PRO A 5 23.57 -37.84 20.62
N ILE A 6 22.85 -37.58 19.53
CA ILE A 6 23.41 -37.23 18.23
C ILE A 6 23.74 -35.73 18.27
N ALA A 7 25.00 -35.39 18.09
CA ALA A 7 25.47 -34.01 17.96
C ALA A 7 25.16 -33.51 16.55
N ILE A 8 24.33 -32.47 16.45
CA ILE A 8 24.10 -31.71 15.21
C ILE A 8 25.18 -30.63 15.15
N THR A 9 26.11 -30.77 14.22
CA THR A 9 27.16 -29.79 13.94
C THR A 9 26.56 -28.60 13.20
N LEU A 10 26.53 -27.45 13.86
CA LEU A 10 26.19 -26.15 13.27
C LEU A 10 27.34 -25.74 12.33
N ILE A 11 27.11 -25.72 11.01
CA ILE A 11 28.05 -25.16 10.04
C ILE A 11 27.78 -23.66 9.96
N THR A 12 28.64 -22.87 10.59
CA THR A 12 28.67 -21.42 10.47
C THR A 12 29.26 -21.05 9.10
N LEU A 13 28.42 -20.55 8.19
CA LEU A 13 28.86 -20.02 6.90
C LEU A 13 29.47 -18.63 7.12
N MET A 14 30.79 -18.58 7.32
CA MET A 14 31.55 -17.33 7.42
C MET A 14 31.79 -16.80 6.01
N GLY A 15 31.12 -15.68 5.66
CA GLY A 15 31.28 -15.00 4.38
C GLY A 15 32.71 -14.50 4.21
N LEU A 16 33.39 -15.03 3.19
CA LEU A 16 34.73 -14.63 2.79
C LEU A 16 34.64 -13.32 1.98
N VAL A 17 35.10 -12.21 2.54
CA VAL A 17 35.31 -10.97 1.78
C VAL A 17 36.60 -11.12 1.00
N ILE A 18 36.50 -11.26 -0.32
CA ILE A 18 37.67 -11.25 -1.22
C ILE A 18 38.08 -9.80 -1.43
N ALA A 19 39.15 -9.38 -0.77
CA ALA A 19 39.87 -8.15 -1.09
C ALA A 19 40.70 -8.38 -2.37
N ALA A 20 40.26 -7.80 -3.48
CA ALA A 20 41.05 -7.74 -4.71
C ALA A 20 42.00 -6.54 -4.64
N CYS A 21 43.30 -6.80 -4.48
CA CYS A 21 44.34 -5.84 -4.78
C CYS A 21 44.44 -5.69 -6.30
N ASN A 22 44.27 -4.48 -6.84
CA ASN A 22 44.68 -4.18 -8.21
C ASN A 22 45.46 -2.85 -8.25
N ASN A 23 46.66 -2.93 -8.82
CA ASN A 23 47.60 -1.83 -9.00
C ASN A 23 47.34 -1.13 -10.34
N GLY A 24 47.31 0.21 -10.30
CA GLY A 24 47.82 1.10 -11.35
C GLY A 24 47.03 1.21 -12.65
N GLY A 25 46.31 2.33 -12.83
CA GLY A 25 45.90 2.77 -14.17
C GLY A 25 44.69 3.70 -14.20
N ASN A 26 44.93 5.00 -13.95
CA ASN A 26 44.14 6.17 -14.37
C ASN A 26 42.62 5.96 -14.52
N THR A 27 41.87 6.12 -13.42
CA THR A 27 40.40 6.16 -13.43
C THR A 27 39.91 7.54 -13.01
N SER A 28 39.13 8.15 -13.90
CA SER A 28 38.20 9.23 -13.57
C SER A 28 37.34 8.74 -12.41
N THR A 29 37.48 9.37 -11.24
CA THR A 29 36.75 9.03 -10.02
C THR A 29 35.28 9.42 -10.19
N THR A 30 34.47 8.52 -10.76
CA THR A 30 33.05 8.49 -10.45
C THR A 30 32.95 8.03 -8.99
N THR A 31 32.83 8.99 -8.07
CA THR A 31 32.50 8.74 -6.67
C THR A 31 31.17 7.98 -6.64
N GLN A 32 31.22 6.69 -6.38
CA GLN A 32 30.06 5.90 -6.01
C GLN A 32 29.45 6.58 -4.78
N ALA A 33 28.20 7.05 -4.88
CA ALA A 33 27.54 7.75 -3.79
C ALA A 33 27.52 6.81 -2.57
N SER A 34 28.18 7.22 -1.48
CA SER A 34 28.21 6.43 -0.25
C SER A 34 26.81 6.40 0.36
N ILE A 35 26.27 5.21 0.59
CA ILE A 35 25.02 5.01 1.34
C ILE A 35 25.17 5.72 2.70
N PRO A 36 24.24 6.63 3.08
CA PRO A 36 24.35 7.34 4.34
C PRO A 36 24.39 6.38 5.52
N GLN A 37 25.33 6.60 6.43
CA GLN A 37 25.40 5.89 7.72
C GLN A 37 24.53 6.64 8.72
N LEU A 38 23.39 6.06 9.11
CA LEU A 38 22.52 6.64 10.12
C LEU A 38 23.14 6.52 11.52
N ASN A 39 22.95 7.54 12.36
CA ASN A 39 23.32 7.43 13.76
C ASN A 39 22.28 6.59 14.50
N GLN A 40 22.66 5.37 14.89
CA GLN A 40 21.79 4.41 15.57
C GLN A 40 21.35 4.87 16.98
N ASN A 41 22.06 5.84 17.56
CA ASN A 41 21.73 6.42 18.86
C ASN A 41 20.98 7.77 18.74
N ALA A 42 20.58 8.15 17.52
CA ALA A 42 19.84 9.38 17.25
C ALA A 42 18.38 9.07 16.89
N ILE A 43 17.58 10.13 16.90
CA ILE A 43 16.31 10.17 16.18
C ILE A 43 16.63 10.62 14.76
N ASN A 44 16.31 9.80 13.76
CA ASN A 44 16.51 10.10 12.35
C ASN A 44 15.16 10.33 11.68
N PHE A 45 14.91 11.53 11.16
CA PHE A 45 13.79 11.81 10.27
C PHE A 45 14.26 11.71 8.83
N ILE A 46 13.68 10.77 8.08
CA ILE A 46 14.02 10.50 6.68
C ILE A 46 12.83 10.96 5.84
N PHE A 47 13.04 12.04 5.08
CA PHE A 47 12.03 12.64 4.23
C PHE A 47 12.14 12.07 2.83
N VAL A 48 11.12 11.33 2.42
CA VAL A 48 11.01 10.70 1.10
C VAL A 48 10.03 11.53 0.29
N GLN A 49 10.47 12.04 -0.86
CA GLN A 49 9.56 12.80 -1.71
C GLN A 49 8.59 11.87 -2.46
N SER A 50 7.41 12.38 -2.79
CA SER A 50 6.55 11.71 -3.78
C SER A 50 7.32 11.53 -5.09
N PHE A 51 7.36 10.31 -5.61
CA PHE A 51 7.99 9.99 -6.89
C PHE A 51 7.11 10.42 -8.07
N GLU A 52 7.59 10.12 -9.29
CA GLU A 52 7.02 10.60 -10.55
C GLU A 52 5.53 10.28 -10.67
N SER A 53 4.69 11.27 -10.41
CA SER A 53 3.24 11.16 -10.50
C SER A 53 2.74 10.98 -11.92
N ASN A 54 1.59 10.33 -12.07
CA ASN A 54 0.83 10.35 -13.31
C ASN A 54 0.35 11.78 -13.59
N SER A 55 0.50 12.26 -14.83
CA SER A 55 0.07 13.63 -15.18
C SER A 55 -1.45 13.80 -15.23
N THR A 56 -2.20 12.70 -15.36
CA THR A 56 -3.64 12.69 -15.63
C THR A 56 -4.45 12.29 -14.39
N PHE A 57 -3.92 11.39 -13.56
CA PHE A 57 -4.64 10.79 -12.44
C PHE A 57 -3.87 10.93 -11.12
N ASN A 58 -4.40 10.37 -10.04
CA ASN A 58 -3.86 10.52 -8.68
C ASN A 58 -2.76 9.54 -8.27
N ASN A 59 -2.39 8.61 -9.15
CA ASN A 59 -1.41 7.56 -8.85
C ASN A 59 0.00 7.97 -9.31
N LEU A 60 1.00 7.20 -8.92
CA LEU A 60 2.31 7.23 -9.56
C LEU A 60 2.18 6.87 -11.03
N SER A 61 3.10 7.38 -11.84
CA SER A 61 3.36 6.83 -13.17
C SER A 61 4.02 5.45 -13.05
N ILE A 62 4.12 4.71 -14.16
CA ILE A 62 4.91 3.46 -14.19
C ILE A 62 6.36 3.74 -13.77
N GLN A 63 6.92 4.87 -14.16
CA GLN A 63 8.26 5.28 -13.76
C GLN A 63 8.35 5.48 -12.24
N GLY A 64 7.43 6.25 -11.67
CA GLY A 64 7.38 6.49 -10.22
C GLY A 64 7.16 5.21 -9.41
N PHE A 65 6.39 4.27 -9.95
CA PHE A 65 6.20 2.95 -9.33
C PHE A 65 7.48 2.11 -9.32
N ASN A 66 8.20 2.06 -10.44
CA ASN A 66 9.52 1.40 -10.47
C ASN A 66 10.52 2.10 -9.53
N HIS A 67 10.45 3.43 -9.45
CA HIS A 67 11.25 4.20 -8.51
C HIS A 67 10.95 3.79 -7.07
N SER A 68 9.68 3.70 -6.66
CA SER A 68 9.32 3.31 -5.30
C SER A 68 9.73 1.88 -4.94
N LEU A 69 9.70 0.94 -5.89
CA LEU A 69 10.18 -0.43 -5.70
C LEU A 69 11.69 -0.49 -5.43
N LEU A 70 12.48 0.23 -6.23
CA LEU A 70 13.95 0.30 -6.07
C LEU A 70 14.34 1.10 -4.83
N PHE A 71 13.65 2.21 -4.58
CA PHE A 71 13.92 3.07 -3.43
C PHE A 71 13.59 2.35 -2.12
N GLY A 72 12.55 1.51 -2.08
CA GLY A 72 12.26 0.69 -0.91
C GLY A 72 13.43 -0.22 -0.52
N GLN A 73 14.12 -0.82 -1.51
CA GLN A 73 15.31 -1.63 -1.26
C GLN A 73 16.50 -0.78 -0.76
N LEU A 74 16.74 0.39 -1.38
CA LEU A 74 17.77 1.33 -0.94
C LEU A 74 17.52 1.79 0.50
N LEU A 75 16.29 2.19 0.82
CA LEU A 75 15.91 2.67 2.13
C LEU A 75 16.03 1.57 3.19
N ASN A 76 15.77 0.31 2.82
CA ASN A 76 16.03 -0.84 3.68
C ASN A 76 17.51 -0.99 4.05
N GLN A 77 18.42 -0.76 3.10
CA GLN A 77 19.86 -0.75 3.37
C GLN A 77 20.28 0.42 4.27
N ILE A 78 19.69 1.61 4.07
CA ILE A 78 19.98 2.81 4.87
C ILE A 78 19.53 2.64 6.33
N THR A 79 18.34 2.08 6.54
CA THR A 79 17.68 2.05 7.85
C THR A 79 18.06 0.85 8.73
N ALA A 80 18.60 -0.22 8.14
CA ALA A 80 19.03 -1.43 8.86
C ALA A 80 17.98 -1.95 9.88
N SER A 81 16.70 -1.87 9.52
CA SER A 81 15.53 -2.33 10.29
C SER A 81 15.24 -1.61 11.63
N GLN A 82 15.92 -0.50 11.97
CA GLN A 82 15.62 0.31 13.17
C GLN A 82 14.47 1.30 12.93
N ILE A 83 13.30 0.81 12.51
CA ILE A 83 12.16 1.64 12.15
C ILE A 83 11.37 2.00 13.40
N ALA A 84 11.21 3.29 13.66
CA ALA A 84 10.37 3.83 14.72
C ALA A 84 8.94 4.08 14.22
N GLY A 85 8.78 4.59 12.99
CA GLY A 85 7.46 4.77 12.37
C GLY A 85 7.56 5.14 10.89
N ILE A 86 6.49 4.85 10.15
CA ILE A 86 6.35 5.17 8.73
C ILE A 86 5.09 5.99 8.57
N TYR A 87 5.23 7.18 7.98
CA TYR A 87 4.17 8.15 7.80
C TYR A 87 4.13 8.58 6.35
N ALA A 88 2.93 8.86 5.85
CA ALA A 88 2.71 9.38 4.51
C ALA A 88 1.69 10.52 4.55
N LEU A 89 1.70 11.37 3.54
CA LEU A 89 0.63 12.37 3.36
C LEU A 89 -0.74 11.69 3.29
N ASN A 90 -1.74 12.25 3.98
CA ASN A 90 -3.14 11.89 3.81
C ASN A 90 -3.58 12.24 2.38
N PRO A 91 -3.99 11.26 1.55
CA PRO A 91 -4.38 11.55 0.17
C PRO A 91 -5.49 12.59 0.04
N ALA A 92 -6.46 12.62 0.96
CA ALA A 92 -7.55 13.59 0.91
C ALA A 92 -7.10 15.03 1.23
N SER A 93 -5.93 15.20 1.84
CA SER A 93 -5.38 16.53 2.16
C SER A 93 -4.68 17.21 0.97
N ASP A 94 -4.55 16.52 -0.16
CA ASP A 94 -3.97 17.05 -1.38
C ASP A 94 -4.73 16.50 -2.60
N ILE A 95 -5.39 17.39 -3.34
CA ILE A 95 -6.23 17.00 -4.48
C ILE A 95 -5.47 17.27 -5.79
N VAL A 96 -5.26 16.22 -6.58
CA VAL A 96 -4.63 16.29 -7.89
C VAL A 96 -5.60 15.75 -8.94
N ASN A 97 -5.84 16.55 -9.99
CA ASN A 97 -6.75 16.18 -11.08
C ASN A 97 -8.18 15.80 -10.60
N ASN A 98 -8.66 16.45 -9.53
CA ASN A 98 -9.94 16.17 -8.86
C ASN A 98 -10.01 14.86 -8.05
N TYR A 99 -8.87 14.23 -7.78
CA TYR A 99 -8.79 13.00 -6.99
C TYR A 99 -7.85 13.19 -5.77
N PRO A 100 -8.08 12.50 -4.65
CA PRO A 100 -7.13 12.42 -3.55
C PRO A 100 -5.76 11.91 -4.00
N ASN A 101 -4.68 12.61 -3.68
CA ASN A 101 -3.33 12.33 -4.19
C ASN A 101 -2.68 11.14 -3.49
N MET A 102 -2.50 10.04 -4.23
CA MET A 102 -1.90 8.82 -3.69
C MET A 102 -0.38 8.76 -3.83
N ALA A 103 0.26 9.72 -4.52
CA ALA A 103 1.67 9.61 -4.87
C ALA A 103 2.60 9.43 -3.65
N ALA A 104 2.33 10.14 -2.55
CA ALA A 104 3.15 10.05 -1.34
C ALA A 104 3.10 8.65 -0.70
N ILE A 105 1.89 8.12 -0.51
CA ILE A 105 1.72 6.81 0.13
C ILE A 105 2.27 5.68 -0.76
N GLN A 106 2.05 5.76 -2.07
CA GLN A 106 2.56 4.81 -3.05
C GLN A 106 4.09 4.85 -3.18
N SER A 107 4.72 5.98 -2.81
CA SER A 107 6.18 6.13 -2.85
C SER A 107 6.88 5.37 -1.72
N ILE A 108 6.21 5.18 -0.58
CA ILE A 108 6.82 4.52 0.58
C ILE A 108 6.27 3.12 0.86
N GLU A 109 5.14 2.77 0.25
CA GLU A 109 4.46 1.52 0.53
C GLU A 109 5.35 0.29 0.38
N ASN A 110 6.12 0.22 -0.71
CA ASN A 110 7.00 -0.92 -0.97
C ASN A 110 8.05 -1.12 0.13
N TYR A 111 8.53 -0.03 0.76
CA TYR A 111 9.42 -0.10 1.91
C TYR A 111 8.71 -0.63 3.17
N ALA A 112 7.46 -0.21 3.38
CA ALA A 112 6.65 -0.65 4.52
C ALA A 112 6.41 -2.16 4.46
N VAL A 113 5.99 -2.69 3.30
CA VAL A 113 5.79 -4.13 3.08
C VAL A 113 7.08 -4.92 3.26
N LEU A 114 8.19 -4.43 2.68
CA LEU A 114 9.51 -5.07 2.81
C LEU A 114 9.96 -5.24 4.26
N ASN A 115 9.48 -4.37 5.15
CA ASN A 115 9.80 -4.41 6.57
C ASN A 115 8.67 -4.97 7.45
N GLY A 116 7.58 -5.48 6.85
CA GLY A 116 6.41 -5.97 7.59
C GLY A 116 5.75 -4.91 8.46
N ARG A 117 5.75 -3.64 8.02
CA ARG A 117 5.24 -2.49 8.77
C ARG A 117 3.97 -1.94 8.13
N GLY A 118 3.07 -1.47 9.00
CA GLY A 118 1.97 -0.60 8.59
C GLY A 118 2.46 0.82 8.36
N ILE A 119 1.61 1.62 7.73
CA ILE A 119 1.73 3.08 7.73
C ILE A 119 0.96 3.57 8.94
N ASN A 120 1.63 4.31 9.83
CA ASN A 120 1.13 4.73 11.13
C ASN A 120 -0.10 5.66 11.02
N ASP A 121 0.13 6.96 11.10
CA ASP A 121 -0.91 7.95 10.85
C ASP A 121 -0.59 8.66 9.54
N THR A 122 -1.63 9.09 8.83
CA THR A 122 -1.42 9.97 7.69
C THR A 122 -1.23 11.41 8.14
N LEU A 123 -0.29 12.11 7.51
CA LEU A 123 0.07 13.48 7.82
C LEU A 123 -0.78 14.46 7.01
N PRO A 124 -1.20 15.60 7.59
CA PRO A 124 -1.90 16.62 6.82
C PRO A 124 -0.95 17.32 5.85
N ASN A 125 -1.47 17.85 4.74
CA ASN A 125 -0.72 18.75 3.85
C ASN A 125 -0.53 20.16 4.45
N ASN A 126 0.12 20.22 5.60
CA ASN A 126 0.41 21.47 6.31
C ASN A 126 1.82 21.38 6.93
N PRO A 127 2.82 22.06 6.33
CA PRO A 127 4.20 22.05 6.81
C PRO A 127 4.37 22.43 8.28
N HIS A 128 3.55 23.35 8.80
CA HIS A 128 3.61 23.76 10.20
C HIS A 128 3.08 22.66 11.13
N ALA A 129 2.00 21.98 10.74
CA ALA A 129 1.47 20.85 11.49
C ALA A 129 2.48 19.69 11.52
N ILE A 130 3.15 19.40 10.40
CA ILE A 130 4.18 18.36 10.32
C ILE A 130 5.40 18.74 11.17
N ALA A 131 5.87 19.99 11.12
CA ALA A 131 6.95 20.47 11.98
C ALA A 131 6.59 20.38 13.48
N SER A 132 5.33 20.63 13.82
CA SER A 132 4.81 20.47 15.18
C SER A 132 4.77 19.01 15.61
N PHE A 133 4.33 18.11 14.72
CA PHE A 133 4.38 16.66 14.93
C PHE A 133 5.80 16.18 15.23
N ILE A 134 6.79 16.59 14.42
CA ILE A 134 8.21 16.29 14.65
C ILE A 134 8.68 16.84 15.99
N SER A 135 8.33 18.08 16.31
CA SER A 135 8.69 18.72 17.57
C SER A 135 8.09 18.00 18.78
N ASN A 136 6.87 17.46 18.66
CA ASN A 136 6.20 16.66 19.69
C ASN A 136 6.91 15.32 19.93
N ILE A 137 7.39 14.65 18.87
CA ILE A 137 8.23 13.45 18.99
C ILE A 137 9.49 13.77 19.79
N LEU A 138 10.14 14.90 19.48
CA LEU A 138 11.37 15.34 20.15
C LEU A 138 11.14 15.71 21.63
N SER A 139 9.98 16.28 21.98
CA SER A 139 9.68 16.69 23.37
C SER A 139 9.19 15.55 24.26
N ASN A 140 8.60 14.49 23.70
CA ASN A 140 8.03 13.37 24.46
C ASN A 140 9.08 12.31 24.80
N SER A 141 10.03 12.66 25.67
CA SER A 141 10.97 11.70 26.27
C SER A 141 10.34 10.82 27.36
N SER A 142 9.06 11.04 27.71
CA SER A 142 8.34 10.36 28.79
C SER A 142 7.30 9.30 28.35
N THR A 143 7.00 9.18 27.04
CA THR A 143 6.15 8.11 26.48
C THR A 143 6.93 7.06 25.71
N GLY A 144 8.27 7.15 25.70
CA GLY A 144 9.13 6.21 24.99
C GLY A 144 9.39 6.58 23.53
N SER A 145 9.64 7.86 23.22
CA SER A 145 10.35 8.18 21.96
C SER A 145 11.66 7.41 21.96
N THR A 146 11.70 6.33 21.18
CA THR A 146 12.88 5.49 21.02
C THR A 146 13.75 6.10 19.95
N ASN A 147 15.06 6.12 20.17
CA ASN A 147 16.02 6.28 19.08
C ASN A 147 15.62 5.37 17.92
N GLY A 148 15.74 5.86 16.69
CA GLY A 148 15.30 5.11 15.53
C GLY A 148 14.92 6.00 14.35
N ASN A 149 14.42 5.36 13.32
CA ASN A 149 14.17 5.95 12.02
C ASN A 149 12.67 6.22 11.82
N TYR A 150 12.32 7.49 11.67
CA TYR A 150 11.00 7.98 11.32
C TYR A 150 11.00 8.33 9.84
N ILE A 151 10.20 7.64 9.05
CA ILE A 151 10.13 7.85 7.60
C ILE A 151 8.88 8.66 7.29
N LEU A 152 9.03 9.76 6.55
CA LEU A 152 7.95 10.67 6.19
C LEU A 152 7.90 10.82 4.67
N ALA A 153 6.85 10.28 4.03
CA ALA A 153 6.62 10.40 2.60
C ALA A 153 5.68 11.58 2.29
N LEU A 154 6.19 12.58 1.57
CA LEU A 154 5.51 13.87 1.37
C LEU A 154 5.87 14.48 0.00
N PRO A 155 5.08 15.39 -0.58
CA PRO A 155 5.49 16.17 -1.74
C PRO A 155 6.77 16.99 -1.45
N ALA A 156 7.65 17.15 -2.44
CA ALA A 156 8.92 17.87 -2.27
C ALA A 156 8.75 19.31 -1.73
N ALA A 157 7.72 20.01 -2.20
CA ALA A 157 7.37 21.35 -1.71
C ALA A 157 7.03 21.34 -0.21
N THR A 158 6.23 20.37 0.23
CA THR A 158 5.85 20.18 1.63
C THR A 158 7.07 19.81 2.49
N ILE A 159 7.97 18.96 2.00
CA ILE A 159 9.25 18.63 2.67
C ILE A 159 10.09 19.90 2.86
N ASN A 160 10.31 20.66 1.78
CA ASN A 160 11.13 21.86 1.82
C ASN A 160 10.57 22.91 2.78
N ALA A 161 9.26 23.13 2.76
CA ALA A 161 8.59 24.05 3.67
C ALA A 161 8.66 23.57 5.13
N THR A 162 8.51 22.26 5.38
CA THR A 162 8.59 21.65 6.72
C THR A 162 10.00 21.82 7.30
N LEU A 163 11.02 21.47 6.52
CA LEU A 163 12.43 21.59 6.93
C LEU A 163 12.84 23.05 7.15
N ASN A 164 12.38 23.97 6.30
CA ASN A 164 12.60 25.40 6.51
C ASN A 164 11.93 25.88 7.82
N GLY A 165 10.69 25.45 8.09
CA GLY A 165 9.99 25.73 9.34
C GLY A 165 10.74 25.19 10.57
N LEU A 166 11.24 23.95 10.50
CA LEU A 166 12.03 23.33 11.56
C LEU A 166 13.34 24.09 11.83
N SER A 167 13.98 24.66 10.80
CA SER A 167 15.20 25.45 10.97
C SER A 167 15.00 26.74 11.79
N SER A 168 13.73 27.14 11.97
CA SER A 168 13.33 28.29 12.80
C SER A 168 12.89 27.88 14.22
N VAL A 169 12.86 26.59 14.54
CA VAL A 169 12.47 26.10 15.88
C VAL A 169 13.57 26.44 16.89
N PRO A 170 13.24 27.10 18.02
CA PRO A 170 14.22 27.44 19.04
C PRO A 170 15.00 26.20 19.51
N ASN A 171 16.32 26.32 19.59
CA ASN A 171 17.26 25.28 20.02
C ASN A 171 17.46 24.10 19.03
N LEU A 172 16.81 24.09 17.87
CA LEU A 172 17.03 23.10 16.81
C LEU A 172 17.88 23.71 15.69
N TYR A 173 19.20 23.61 15.81
CA TYR A 173 20.14 24.25 14.87
C TYR A 173 20.72 23.27 13.87
N PHE A 174 20.40 23.43 12.58
CA PHE A 174 21.01 22.69 11.48
C PHE A 174 21.12 23.56 10.23
N ASN A 175 22.01 23.17 9.31
CA ASN A 175 22.10 23.82 8.01
C ASN A 175 20.98 23.28 7.10
N TYR A 176 20.00 24.11 6.79
CA TYR A 176 18.91 23.73 5.89
C TYR A 176 19.40 23.57 4.45
N GLN A 177 19.03 22.45 3.82
CA GLN A 177 19.27 22.19 2.40
C GLN A 177 17.97 21.75 1.73
N PRO A 178 17.45 22.47 0.72
CA PRO A 178 16.25 22.06 0.02
C PRO A 178 16.51 20.85 -0.89
N LEU A 179 15.49 20.03 -1.08
CA LEU A 179 15.38 19.12 -2.21
C LEU A 179 15.17 19.95 -3.49
N ILE A 180 16.04 19.75 -4.49
CA ILE A 180 16.04 20.49 -5.75
C ILE A 180 15.77 19.59 -6.97
N ASN A 181 15.95 18.28 -6.83
CA ASN A 181 15.69 17.28 -7.88
C ASN A 181 14.73 16.19 -7.37
N SER A 182 14.03 15.52 -8.29
CA SER A 182 13.04 14.47 -7.99
C SER A 182 13.62 13.15 -7.48
N ASN A 183 14.94 12.98 -7.57
CA ASN A 183 15.68 11.80 -7.14
C ASN A 183 16.46 12.04 -5.83
N GLN A 184 15.94 12.96 -5.00
CA GLN A 184 16.56 13.33 -3.74
C GLN A 184 15.70 12.95 -2.53
N TYR A 185 16.36 12.73 -1.42
CA TYR A 185 15.72 12.56 -0.12
C TYR A 185 16.55 13.27 0.94
N ALA A 186 15.92 13.59 2.08
CA ALA A 186 16.58 14.32 3.15
C ALA A 186 16.67 13.46 4.41
N ILE A 187 17.77 13.58 5.14
CA ILE A 187 17.91 12.98 6.47
C ILE A 187 18.23 14.10 7.46
N LEU A 188 17.37 14.24 8.47
CA LEU A 188 17.60 15.05 9.66
C LEU A 188 17.89 14.11 10.84
N SER A 189 19.14 14.05 11.28
CA SER A 189 19.61 13.21 12.39
C SER A 189 19.85 14.05 13.64
N ILE A 190 19.20 13.67 14.74
CA ILE A 190 19.18 14.40 16.01
C ILE A 190 19.74 13.49 17.10
N ALA A 191 21.05 13.59 17.37
CA ALA A 191 21.68 12.83 18.44
C ALA A 191 21.41 13.47 19.81
N ASN A 192 21.34 14.80 19.83
CA ASN A 192 20.84 15.64 20.92
C ASN A 192 20.65 17.06 20.36
N MET A 193 20.06 17.97 21.13
CA MET A 193 19.79 19.34 20.66
C MET A 193 21.06 20.15 20.32
N ALA A 194 22.23 19.74 20.79
CA ALA A 194 23.51 20.36 20.40
C ALA A 194 24.17 19.66 19.19
N ASN A 195 23.69 18.50 18.78
CA ASN A 195 24.20 17.71 17.66
C ASN A 195 23.05 17.26 16.75
N VAL A 196 22.72 18.19 15.86
CA VAL A 196 21.68 18.06 14.84
C VAL A 196 22.36 18.20 13.49
N THR A 197 22.13 17.24 12.60
CA THR A 197 22.69 17.25 11.25
C THR A 197 21.58 17.04 10.24
N MET A 198 21.66 17.77 9.13
CA MET A 198 20.73 17.63 8.01
C MET A 198 21.53 17.55 6.74
N ASN A 199 21.23 16.56 5.90
CA ASN A 199 21.84 16.39 4.60
C ASN A 199 20.79 15.96 3.57
N THR A 200 21.01 16.38 2.33
CA THR A 200 20.29 15.89 1.16
C THR A 200 21.14 14.86 0.43
N TYR A 201 20.50 13.82 -0.09
CA TYR A 201 21.12 12.72 -0.80
C TYR A 201 20.43 12.54 -2.13
N THR A 202 21.17 12.06 -3.13
CA THR A 202 20.62 11.58 -4.40
C THR A 202 20.54 10.06 -4.32
N ASP A 203 19.40 9.46 -4.67
CA ASP A 203 19.19 8.00 -4.59
C ASP A 203 20.03 7.20 -5.61
N GLY A 204 20.42 7.82 -6.72
CA GLY A 204 21.17 7.16 -7.80
C GLY A 204 20.33 6.16 -8.61
N ILE A 205 19.00 6.20 -8.47
CA ILE A 205 18.07 5.28 -9.12
C ILE A 205 17.74 5.81 -10.52
N THR A 206 17.74 4.91 -11.51
CA THR A 206 17.23 5.17 -12.85
C THR A 206 16.00 4.29 -13.08
N PRO A 207 14.79 4.78 -12.77
CA PRO A 207 13.59 3.95 -12.81
C PRO A 207 13.16 3.63 -14.26
N SER A 208 12.68 2.41 -14.47
CA SER A 208 12.16 1.93 -15.74
C SER A 208 10.81 2.56 -16.10
N ASN A 209 10.57 2.80 -17.39
CA ASN A 209 9.26 3.20 -17.92
C ASN A 209 8.35 2.00 -18.26
N ASN A 210 8.84 0.77 -18.11
CA ASN A 210 8.07 -0.45 -18.31
C ASN A 210 7.51 -0.95 -16.99
N TYR A 211 6.25 -1.40 -16.99
CA TYR A 211 5.64 -1.97 -15.79
C TYR A 211 6.39 -3.25 -15.36
N PRO A 212 6.67 -3.44 -14.05
CA PRO A 212 7.40 -4.61 -13.55
C PRO A 212 6.71 -5.91 -13.96
N GLN A 213 7.46 -6.81 -14.59
CA GLN A 213 6.95 -8.09 -15.04
C GLN A 213 7.25 -9.17 -14.00
N LEU A 214 6.29 -9.45 -13.12
CA LEU A 214 6.37 -10.57 -12.18
C LEU A 214 5.72 -11.81 -12.80
N LYS A 215 6.40 -12.96 -12.69
CA LYS A 215 5.85 -14.23 -13.15
C LYS A 215 5.13 -14.92 -12.00
N LEU A 216 3.80 -14.96 -12.06
CA LEU A 216 2.98 -15.74 -11.14
C LEU A 216 2.72 -17.14 -11.70
N THR A 217 2.59 -18.12 -10.80
CA THR A 217 2.13 -19.46 -11.17
C THR A 217 0.61 -19.47 -11.14
N THR A 218 -0.01 -19.71 -12.28
CA THR A 218 -1.47 -19.72 -12.44
C THR A 218 -2.00 -21.12 -12.76
N GLY A 219 -3.33 -21.30 -12.70
CA GLY A 219 -4.00 -22.58 -12.96
C GLY A 219 -4.23 -23.41 -11.71
N ALA A 220 -4.06 -22.83 -10.52
CA ALA A 220 -4.57 -23.42 -9.29
C ALA A 220 -6.11 -23.52 -9.35
N GLN A 221 -6.66 -24.51 -8.64
CA GLN A 221 -8.11 -24.58 -8.47
C GLN A 221 -8.56 -23.48 -7.52
N CYS A 222 -9.69 -22.85 -7.81
CA CYS A 222 -10.31 -21.89 -6.90
C CYS A 222 -10.61 -22.55 -5.55
N LEU A 223 -10.34 -21.83 -4.45
CA LEU A 223 -10.66 -22.33 -3.12
C LEU A 223 -12.18 -22.43 -2.93
N GLU A 224 -12.91 -21.41 -3.38
CA GLU A 224 -14.36 -21.45 -3.47
C GLU A 224 -14.82 -22.20 -4.72
N SER A 225 -15.85 -23.04 -4.56
CA SER A 225 -16.54 -23.62 -5.71
C SER A 225 -17.28 -22.53 -6.48
N SER A 226 -17.16 -22.53 -7.80
CA SER A 226 -17.88 -21.59 -8.64
C SER A 226 -19.38 -21.85 -8.58
N VAL A 227 -20.14 -20.79 -8.31
CA VAL A 227 -21.59 -20.78 -8.30
C VAL A 227 -22.11 -19.62 -9.15
N VAL A 228 -23.33 -19.78 -9.67
CA VAL A 228 -24.11 -18.69 -10.27
C VAL A 228 -25.47 -18.68 -9.57
N ILE A 229 -25.86 -17.52 -9.06
CA ILE A 229 -27.07 -17.34 -8.28
C ILE A 229 -27.85 -16.18 -8.86
N HIS A 230 -29.03 -16.47 -9.38
CA HIS A 230 -29.98 -15.45 -9.80
C HIS A 230 -30.89 -15.08 -8.64
N SER A 231 -31.01 -13.78 -8.37
CA SER A 231 -31.96 -13.25 -7.41
C SER A 231 -33.39 -13.60 -7.84
N THR A 232 -34.21 -14.06 -6.90
CA THR A 232 -35.65 -14.27 -7.06
C THR A 232 -36.46 -13.11 -6.49
N GLY A 233 -35.78 -12.15 -5.84
CA GLY A 233 -36.39 -10.96 -5.26
C GLY A 233 -36.81 -9.94 -6.32
N THR A 234 -37.59 -8.95 -5.90
CA THR A 234 -38.02 -7.88 -6.81
C THR A 234 -36.94 -6.80 -6.87
N PRO A 235 -36.43 -6.43 -8.07
CA PRO A 235 -35.51 -5.31 -8.21
C PRO A 235 -36.11 -4.02 -7.63
N PRO A 236 -35.39 -3.29 -6.76
CA PRO A 236 -35.87 -2.01 -6.26
C PRO A 236 -35.85 -0.95 -7.36
N ALA A 237 -36.75 0.04 -7.28
CA ALA A 237 -36.97 1.02 -8.35
C ALA A 237 -35.74 1.89 -8.68
N ASN A 238 -34.81 2.04 -7.74
CA ASN A 238 -33.60 2.85 -7.88
C ASN A 238 -32.33 2.00 -8.07
N ILE A 239 -32.45 0.69 -8.32
CA ILE A 239 -31.30 -0.16 -8.63
C ILE A 239 -30.67 0.26 -9.95
N ASN A 240 -29.35 0.18 -10.04
CA ASN A 240 -28.65 0.29 -11.30
C ASN A 240 -29.00 -0.89 -12.22
N THR A 241 -28.95 -0.65 -13.53
CA THR A 241 -29.30 -1.57 -14.61
C THR A 241 -28.14 -1.70 -15.58
N ASN A 242 -27.97 -2.89 -16.14
CA ASN A 242 -26.81 -3.27 -16.96
C ASN A 242 -25.47 -2.98 -16.26
N GLU A 243 -25.43 -3.06 -14.92
CA GLU A 243 -24.22 -2.84 -14.14
C GLU A 243 -23.47 -4.16 -13.94
N THR A 244 -22.15 -4.11 -13.92
CA THR A 244 -21.31 -5.20 -13.40
C THR A 244 -20.32 -4.68 -12.38
N VAL A 245 -20.36 -5.21 -11.17
CA VAL A 245 -19.41 -4.90 -10.10
C VAL A 245 -18.57 -6.14 -9.82
N TYR A 246 -17.26 -6.01 -9.98
CA TYR A 246 -16.26 -6.99 -9.57
C TYR A 246 -15.69 -6.58 -8.22
N PHE A 247 -15.83 -7.45 -7.22
CA PHE A 247 -15.19 -7.31 -5.93
C PHE A 247 -13.94 -8.19 -5.86
N VAL A 248 -12.85 -7.58 -5.43
CA VAL A 248 -11.65 -8.26 -4.94
C VAL A 248 -11.43 -7.85 -3.50
N ARG A 249 -10.97 -8.77 -2.67
CA ARG A 249 -10.53 -8.40 -1.32
C ARG A 249 -9.10 -7.84 -1.35
N HIS A 250 -8.67 -7.26 -0.24
CA HIS A 250 -7.25 -7.01 -0.04
C HIS A 250 -6.44 -8.32 -0.15
N VAL A 251 -5.18 -8.25 -0.62
CA VAL A 251 -4.29 -9.41 -0.82
C VAL A 251 -3.71 -9.91 0.51
N GLU A 252 -2.84 -10.92 0.46
CA GLU A 252 -2.28 -11.65 1.60
C GLU A 252 -1.76 -10.72 2.71
N ALA A 253 -2.59 -10.46 3.71
CA ALA A 253 -2.29 -9.56 4.82
C ALA A 253 -1.99 -10.28 6.13
N HIS A 254 -2.45 -11.53 6.26
CA HIS A 254 -2.36 -12.30 7.49
C HIS A 254 -1.48 -13.55 7.30
N PRO A 255 -0.14 -13.43 7.42
CA PRO A 255 0.75 -14.59 7.39
C PRO A 255 0.51 -15.53 8.60
N THR A 256 -0.10 -15.02 9.66
CA THR A 256 -0.61 -15.78 10.81
C THR A 256 -1.92 -15.14 11.28
N ASN A 257 -2.75 -15.91 12.01
CA ASN A 257 -4.04 -15.42 12.52
C ASN A 257 -3.93 -14.24 13.51
N ASN A 258 -2.74 -13.94 14.03
CA ASN A 258 -2.51 -12.90 15.03
C ASN A 258 -1.71 -11.71 14.49
N PHE A 259 -1.33 -11.73 13.21
CA PHE A 259 -0.60 -10.63 12.60
C PHE A 259 -1.55 -9.70 11.86
N ASP A 260 -1.47 -8.43 12.20
CA ASP A 260 -2.15 -7.36 11.51
C ASP A 260 -1.42 -6.02 11.74
N ASN A 261 -1.22 -5.25 10.69
CA ASN A 261 -0.64 -3.91 10.72
C ASN A 261 -1.36 -2.92 9.78
N GLY A 262 -2.59 -3.22 9.36
CA GLY A 262 -3.32 -2.40 8.37
C GLY A 262 -2.86 -2.61 6.91
N ASN A 263 -1.76 -3.33 6.67
CA ASN A 263 -1.15 -3.52 5.35
C ASN A 263 -1.09 -5.01 4.93
N TYR A 264 -0.70 -5.30 3.68
CA TYR A 264 -0.38 -6.65 3.23
C TYR A 264 1.11 -7.01 3.41
N VAL A 265 1.44 -8.30 3.29
CA VAL A 265 2.83 -8.79 3.40
C VAL A 265 3.47 -9.06 2.04
N CYS A 266 4.75 -9.46 2.03
CA CYS A 266 5.52 -9.71 0.81
C CYS A 266 4.82 -10.64 -0.20
N GLN A 267 4.11 -11.69 0.24
CA GLN A 267 3.31 -12.53 -0.67
C GLN A 267 2.21 -11.71 -1.37
N GLY A 268 1.51 -10.86 -0.61
CA GLY A 268 0.50 -9.95 -1.14
C GLY A 268 1.07 -9.00 -2.19
N GLN A 269 2.31 -8.53 -2.00
CA GLN A 269 2.97 -7.69 -3.00
C GLN A 269 3.21 -8.42 -4.33
N TRP A 270 3.53 -9.72 -4.31
CA TRP A 270 3.64 -10.50 -5.54
C TRP A 270 2.30 -10.57 -6.27
N ARG A 271 1.21 -10.86 -5.56
CA ARG A 271 -0.14 -10.91 -6.14
C ARG A 271 -0.57 -9.54 -6.67
N ALA A 272 -0.50 -8.49 -5.84
CA ALA A 272 -0.92 -7.14 -6.20
C ALA A 272 -0.18 -6.61 -7.45
N ILE A 273 1.12 -6.88 -7.60
CA ILE A 273 1.89 -6.43 -8.78
C ILE A 273 1.67 -7.35 -9.99
N GLY A 274 1.58 -8.67 -9.77
CA GLY A 274 1.61 -9.65 -10.86
C GLY A 274 0.24 -10.05 -11.43
N ALA A 275 -0.86 -9.85 -10.69
CA ALA A 275 -2.17 -10.38 -11.06
C ALA A 275 -2.99 -9.47 -11.99
N ASN A 276 -2.51 -8.26 -12.28
CA ASN A 276 -3.29 -7.24 -13.01
C ASN A 276 -3.83 -7.70 -14.36
N SER A 277 -3.06 -8.46 -15.15
CA SER A 277 -3.52 -8.99 -16.44
C SER A 277 -4.55 -10.10 -16.29
N ILE A 278 -4.47 -10.89 -15.22
CA ILE A 278 -5.44 -11.93 -14.90
C ILE A 278 -6.77 -11.27 -14.52
N LEU A 279 -6.71 -10.24 -13.67
CA LEU A 279 -7.91 -9.48 -13.28
C LEU A 279 -8.57 -8.81 -14.49
N LEU A 280 -7.77 -8.24 -15.41
CA LEU A 280 -8.27 -7.68 -16.66
C LEU A 280 -8.96 -8.74 -17.54
N GLU A 281 -8.40 -9.95 -17.61
CA GLU A 281 -8.97 -11.07 -18.35
C GLU A 281 -10.30 -11.56 -17.73
N ILE A 282 -10.37 -11.68 -16.40
CA ILE A 282 -11.59 -12.03 -15.66
C ILE A 282 -12.73 -11.04 -15.94
N MET A 283 -12.40 -9.75 -16.02
CA MET A 283 -13.38 -8.71 -16.36
C MET A 283 -13.76 -8.69 -17.85
N GLY A 284 -12.97 -9.32 -18.71
CA GLY A 284 -13.17 -9.32 -20.16
C GLY A 284 -12.89 -7.97 -20.83
N GLY A 285 -12.26 -7.03 -20.13
CA GLY A 285 -12.01 -5.67 -20.60
C GLY A 285 -11.72 -4.69 -19.46
N MET A 286 -11.35 -3.47 -19.83
CA MET A 286 -11.11 -2.40 -18.85
C MET A 286 -12.42 -2.01 -18.16
N PRO A 287 -12.44 -1.88 -16.82
CA PRO A 287 -13.58 -1.33 -16.11
C PRO A 287 -13.72 0.17 -16.41
N ASP A 288 -14.94 0.70 -16.30
CA ASP A 288 -15.19 2.15 -16.36
C ASP A 288 -14.62 2.87 -15.14
N TYR A 289 -14.65 2.21 -13.97
CA TYR A 289 -14.18 2.78 -12.70
C TYR A 289 -13.46 1.74 -11.85
N VAL A 290 -12.44 2.20 -11.13
CA VAL A 290 -11.74 1.42 -10.09
C VAL A 290 -11.89 2.16 -8.76
N TYR A 291 -12.38 1.46 -7.74
CA TYR A 291 -12.65 1.98 -6.41
C TYR A 291 -11.94 1.19 -5.31
N SER A 292 -11.66 1.89 -4.21
CA SER A 292 -11.22 1.30 -2.95
C SER A 292 -11.65 2.16 -1.77
N SER A 293 -11.58 1.61 -0.56
CA SER A 293 -11.58 2.40 0.67
C SER A 293 -10.36 3.31 0.70
N SER A 294 -10.48 4.45 1.38
CA SER A 294 -9.37 5.38 1.56
C SER A 294 -8.26 4.76 2.44
N PRO A 295 -6.98 4.88 2.06
CA PRO A 295 -5.88 4.50 2.93
C PRO A 295 -5.66 5.50 4.07
N ALA A 296 -6.47 6.57 4.17
CA ALA A 296 -6.47 7.44 5.34
C ALA A 296 -7.43 6.94 6.43
N ASP A 297 -8.26 5.94 6.15
CA ASP A 297 -9.18 5.39 7.13
C ASP A 297 -8.43 4.70 8.29
N GLU A 298 -8.94 4.86 9.51
CA GLU A 298 -8.39 4.22 10.69
C GLU A 298 -8.74 2.72 10.72
N TYR A 299 -7.79 1.88 11.10
CA TYR A 299 -8.00 0.43 11.20
C TYR A 299 -8.28 -0.06 12.63
N ASP A 300 -7.55 0.44 13.63
CA ASP A 300 -7.81 0.17 15.06
C ASP A 300 -7.31 1.35 15.91
N SER A 301 -8.22 2.12 16.50
CA SER A 301 -7.88 3.29 17.32
C SER A 301 -7.38 2.95 18.73
N SER A 302 -7.36 1.67 19.12
CA SER A 302 -7.20 1.25 20.52
C SER A 302 -5.90 0.50 20.83
N THR A 303 -5.26 -0.15 19.85
CA THR A 303 -4.06 -0.96 20.09
C THR A 303 -2.85 -0.52 19.27
N PHE A 304 -3.03 -0.11 18.01
CA PHE A 304 -1.96 0.38 17.16
C PHE A 304 -2.48 1.42 16.15
N PRO A 305 -1.94 2.66 16.12
CA PRO A 305 -2.38 3.69 15.19
C PRO A 305 -1.76 3.39 13.82
N TYR A 306 -2.38 2.47 13.07
CA TYR A 306 -2.09 2.22 11.68
C TYR A 306 -3.32 2.53 10.83
N THR A 307 -3.05 3.03 9.63
CA THR A 307 -4.05 3.28 8.60
C THR A 307 -4.42 2.01 7.84
N TYR A 308 -5.67 1.93 7.37
CA TYR A 308 -6.22 0.79 6.64
C TYR A 308 -5.88 0.86 5.14
N VAL A 309 -4.61 0.63 4.82
CA VAL A 309 -4.07 0.89 3.48
C VAL A 309 -4.31 -0.26 2.49
N ARG A 310 -4.45 -1.49 3.00
CA ARG A 310 -4.38 -2.72 2.20
C ARG A 310 -5.31 -2.79 0.99
N PRO A 311 -6.60 -2.36 0.99
CA PRO A 311 -7.43 -2.54 -0.21
C PRO A 311 -6.99 -1.61 -1.34
N SER A 312 -6.63 -0.37 -0.99
CA SER A 312 -6.21 0.63 -1.98
C SER A 312 -4.90 0.23 -2.64
N LEU A 313 -4.00 -0.35 -1.86
CA LEU A 313 -2.69 -0.77 -2.32
C LEU A 313 -2.72 -2.11 -3.05
N THR A 314 -3.69 -2.98 -2.75
CA THR A 314 -3.96 -4.18 -3.56
C THR A 314 -4.19 -3.83 -5.03
N ILE A 315 -5.03 -2.82 -5.28
CA ILE A 315 -5.51 -2.50 -6.63
C ILE A 315 -4.75 -1.37 -7.30
N ASN A 316 -3.94 -0.64 -6.54
CA ASN A 316 -3.09 0.41 -7.07
C ASN A 316 -2.17 -0.05 -8.23
N PRO A 317 -1.50 -1.22 -8.17
CA PRO A 317 -0.65 -1.64 -9.28
C PRO A 317 -1.45 -1.85 -10.59
N PHE A 318 -2.72 -2.28 -10.51
CA PHE A 318 -3.64 -2.36 -11.65
C PHE A 318 -3.92 -0.97 -12.25
N THR A 319 -4.24 0.03 -11.42
CA THR A 319 -4.53 1.38 -11.90
C THR A 319 -3.30 2.05 -12.51
N ILE A 320 -2.11 1.78 -11.98
CA ILE A 320 -0.83 2.24 -12.55
C ILE A 320 -0.56 1.56 -13.89
N GLN A 321 -0.69 0.23 -13.98
CA GLN A 321 -0.40 -0.53 -15.20
C GLN A 321 -1.30 -0.12 -16.38
N TYR A 322 -2.58 0.10 -16.11
CA TYR A 322 -3.58 0.41 -17.14
C TYR A 322 -4.00 1.87 -17.19
N ASN A 323 -3.23 2.75 -16.53
CA ASN A 323 -3.43 4.19 -16.55
C ASN A 323 -4.89 4.58 -16.23
N GLN A 324 -5.39 4.11 -15.08
CA GLN A 324 -6.72 4.44 -14.55
C GLN A 324 -6.60 5.34 -13.31
N PRO A 325 -7.63 6.18 -13.03
CA PRO A 325 -7.75 6.79 -11.72
C PRO A 325 -8.08 5.74 -10.66
N LEU A 326 -7.62 5.96 -9.43
CA LEU A 326 -8.10 5.22 -8.28
C LEU A 326 -9.09 6.10 -7.51
N ASN A 327 -10.37 5.75 -7.56
CA ASN A 327 -11.39 6.45 -6.79
C ASN A 327 -11.35 5.95 -5.34
N LEU A 328 -11.23 6.88 -4.39
CA LEU A 328 -11.21 6.56 -2.97
C LEU A 328 -12.56 6.95 -2.36
N ILE A 329 -13.15 6.01 -1.64
CA ILE A 329 -14.26 6.31 -0.75
C ILE A 329 -13.68 6.68 0.59
N GLU A 330 -13.82 7.95 0.95
CA GLU A 330 -13.34 8.50 2.22
C GLU A 330 -14.33 8.18 3.36
N SER A 331 -13.83 7.98 4.58
CA SER A 331 -14.67 7.79 5.77
C SER A 331 -15.72 8.89 6.03
N THR A 332 -15.51 10.10 5.47
CA THR A 332 -16.50 11.18 5.50
C THR A 332 -17.74 10.90 4.62
N GLN A 333 -17.61 10.05 3.61
CA GLN A 333 -18.73 9.50 2.84
C GLN A 333 -19.34 8.31 3.61
N PHE A 334 -18.52 7.29 3.89
CA PHE A 334 -18.84 6.22 4.82
C PHE A 334 -17.58 5.43 5.22
N ALA A 335 -17.55 4.90 6.44
CA ALA A 335 -16.44 4.08 6.92
C ALA A 335 -16.35 2.74 6.16
N TRP A 336 -15.13 2.24 5.96
CA TRP A 336 -14.86 0.99 5.25
C TRP A 336 -15.62 -0.25 5.78
N GLY A 337 -16.01 -0.25 7.06
CA GLY A 337 -16.82 -1.33 7.67
C GLY A 337 -18.33 -1.27 7.36
N ASN A 338 -18.83 -0.19 6.73
CA ASN A 338 -20.26 0.02 6.52
C ASN A 338 -20.77 -0.65 5.24
N TYR A 339 -21.08 -1.94 5.34
CA TYR A 339 -21.56 -2.75 4.21
C TYR A 339 -22.89 -2.26 3.61
N GLU A 340 -23.78 -1.65 4.41
CA GLU A 340 -25.05 -1.10 3.90
C GLU A 340 -24.79 0.08 2.98
N SER A 341 -23.90 0.98 3.39
CA SER A 341 -23.49 2.14 2.58
C SER A 341 -22.72 1.70 1.34
N LEU A 342 -21.92 0.64 1.43
CA LEU A 342 -21.26 0.04 0.26
C LEU A 342 -22.29 -0.42 -0.79
N VAL A 343 -23.37 -1.09 -0.35
CA VAL A 343 -24.47 -1.49 -1.24
C VAL A 343 -25.18 -0.29 -1.83
N GLN A 344 -25.56 0.69 -1.01
CA GLN A 344 -26.26 1.89 -1.49
C GLN A 344 -25.43 2.67 -2.50
N TYR A 345 -24.13 2.81 -2.26
CA TYR A 345 -23.21 3.54 -3.13
C TYR A 345 -23.09 2.87 -4.50
N PHE A 346 -22.78 1.57 -4.54
CA PHE A 346 -22.50 0.91 -5.81
C PHE A 346 -23.76 0.47 -6.56
N PHE A 347 -24.83 0.03 -5.90
CA PHE A 347 -25.94 -0.63 -6.59
C PHE A 347 -27.18 0.25 -6.79
N THR A 348 -27.21 1.44 -6.21
CA THR A 348 -28.41 2.31 -6.26
C THR A 348 -28.10 3.71 -6.77
N GLY A 349 -29.13 4.46 -7.17
CA GLY A 349 -29.00 5.87 -7.52
C GLY A 349 -28.71 6.16 -8.99
N ASN A 350 -28.70 5.13 -9.84
CA ASN A 350 -28.52 5.19 -11.30
C ASN A 350 -27.13 5.64 -11.79
N GLU A 351 -26.18 5.90 -10.89
CA GLU A 351 -24.83 6.41 -11.23
C GLU A 351 -24.03 5.39 -12.06
N PHE A 352 -24.16 4.10 -11.73
CA PHE A 352 -23.42 3.01 -12.38
C PHE A 352 -24.23 2.24 -13.43
N ASN A 353 -25.32 2.84 -13.95
CA ASN A 353 -26.06 2.28 -15.08
C ASN A 353 -25.16 2.07 -16.31
N ASN A 354 -25.17 0.86 -16.88
CA ASN A 354 -24.32 0.46 -18.02
C ASN A 354 -22.82 0.56 -17.74
N LYS A 355 -22.39 0.38 -16.48
CA LYS A 355 -20.99 0.48 -16.06
C LYS A 355 -20.42 -0.85 -15.59
N THR A 356 -19.13 -1.02 -15.82
CA THR A 356 -18.31 -2.04 -15.16
C THR A 356 -17.44 -1.37 -14.11
N VAL A 357 -17.53 -1.83 -12.86
CA VAL A 357 -16.81 -1.25 -11.71
C VAL A 357 -15.95 -2.34 -11.08
N LEU A 358 -14.70 -2.02 -10.79
CA LEU A 358 -13.80 -2.86 -10.01
C LEU A 358 -13.63 -2.25 -8.62
N VAL A 359 -13.88 -3.04 -7.57
CA VAL A 359 -13.85 -2.58 -6.18
C VAL A 359 -12.93 -3.48 -5.36
N ALA A 360 -11.89 -2.89 -4.77
CA ALA A 360 -11.04 -3.54 -3.79
C ALA A 360 -11.46 -3.17 -2.37
N TRP A 361 -11.73 -4.15 -1.50
CA TRP A 361 -12.29 -3.87 -0.17
C TRP A 361 -11.94 -4.93 0.90
N GLU A 362 -12.42 -4.73 2.13
CA GLU A 362 -12.39 -5.73 3.21
C GLU A 362 -13.36 -6.90 2.91
N HIS A 363 -12.87 -8.14 2.97
CA HIS A 363 -13.65 -9.33 2.59
C HIS A 363 -14.90 -9.51 3.46
N ALA A 364 -14.81 -9.28 4.78
CA ALA A 364 -15.95 -9.40 5.68
C ALA A 364 -17.04 -8.35 5.38
N THR A 365 -16.64 -7.14 4.96
CA THR A 365 -17.60 -6.11 4.53
C THR A 365 -18.24 -6.50 3.21
N ILE A 366 -17.49 -7.05 2.25
CA ILE A 366 -18.03 -7.54 0.97
C ILE A 366 -19.05 -8.66 1.22
N ASP A 367 -18.71 -9.65 2.05
CA ASP A 367 -19.60 -10.77 2.41
C ASP A 367 -20.94 -10.25 2.96
N ASN A 368 -20.90 -9.37 3.95
CA ASN A 368 -22.09 -8.74 4.52
C ASN A 368 -22.86 -7.88 3.51
N ALA A 369 -22.16 -7.19 2.60
CA ALA A 369 -22.79 -6.37 1.56
C ALA A 369 -23.57 -7.24 0.57
N VAL A 370 -23.01 -8.36 0.12
CA VAL A 370 -23.72 -9.30 -0.77
C VAL A 370 -24.93 -9.90 -0.06
N GLN A 371 -24.79 -10.32 1.20
CA GLN A 371 -25.93 -10.81 1.98
C GLN A 371 -27.04 -9.75 2.09
N TYR A 372 -26.70 -8.51 2.46
CA TYR A 372 -27.62 -7.38 2.56
C TYR A 372 -28.30 -7.06 1.22
N LEU A 373 -27.57 -7.14 0.11
CA LEU A 373 -28.12 -6.93 -1.22
C LEU A 373 -29.24 -7.95 -1.50
N PHE A 374 -29.03 -9.25 -1.24
CA PHE A 374 -30.10 -10.24 -1.38
C PHE A 374 -31.24 -10.04 -0.38
N THR A 375 -30.94 -9.89 0.92
CA THR A 375 -31.98 -9.94 1.96
C THR A 375 -32.77 -8.65 2.12
N ASN A 376 -32.09 -7.51 2.08
CA ASN A 376 -32.68 -6.21 2.42
C ASN A 376 -32.98 -5.38 1.16
N THR A 377 -32.14 -5.46 0.14
CA THR A 377 -32.33 -4.68 -1.09
C THR A 377 -33.31 -5.37 -2.04
N TYR A 378 -33.17 -6.68 -2.25
CA TYR A 378 -34.07 -7.49 -3.09
C TYR A 378 -35.21 -8.16 -2.32
N ASN A 379 -35.27 -8.00 -0.99
CA ASN A 379 -36.32 -8.53 -0.11
C ASN A 379 -36.59 -10.04 -0.29
N GLN A 380 -35.52 -10.83 -0.40
CA GLN A 380 -35.62 -12.29 -0.52
C GLN A 380 -34.91 -13.03 0.62
N THR A 381 -35.17 -14.33 0.74
CA THR A 381 -34.35 -15.19 1.59
C THR A 381 -32.94 -15.32 1.02
N LEU A 382 -31.94 -15.37 1.90
CA LEU A 382 -30.55 -15.57 1.48
C LEU A 382 -30.42 -16.91 0.75
N PRO A 383 -29.83 -16.94 -0.47
CA PRO A 383 -29.62 -18.17 -1.20
C PRO A 383 -28.76 -19.17 -0.41
N ALA A 384 -29.24 -20.41 -0.26
CA ALA A 384 -28.57 -21.42 0.57
C ALA A 384 -27.19 -21.85 0.03
N ASN A 385 -26.91 -21.58 -1.25
CA ASN A 385 -25.65 -21.88 -1.92
C ASN A 385 -24.76 -20.65 -2.12
N LEU A 386 -25.08 -19.50 -1.52
CA LEU A 386 -24.18 -18.35 -1.49
C LEU A 386 -22.95 -18.72 -0.65
N PRO A 387 -21.72 -18.65 -1.20
CA PRO A 387 -20.52 -18.94 -0.43
C PRO A 387 -20.27 -17.84 0.61
N THR A 388 -19.56 -18.20 1.67
CA THR A 388 -18.98 -17.23 2.61
C THR A 388 -17.53 -16.98 2.21
N TRP A 389 -17.14 -15.71 2.08
CA TRP A 389 -15.76 -15.38 1.71
C TRP A 389 -14.79 -15.82 2.81
N SER A 390 -13.98 -16.84 2.53
CA SER A 390 -13.05 -17.40 3.53
C SER A 390 -11.95 -16.39 3.92
N TYR A 391 -11.62 -16.33 5.21
CA TYR A 391 -10.50 -15.53 5.74
C TYR A 391 -9.16 -15.87 5.08
N THR A 392 -8.98 -17.09 4.60
CA THR A 392 -7.75 -17.57 3.94
C THR A 392 -7.83 -17.57 2.41
N ASP A 393 -8.89 -16.99 1.82
CA ASP A 393 -9.04 -16.92 0.37
C ASP A 393 -8.71 -15.53 -0.14
N TYR A 394 -7.54 -15.36 -0.76
CA TYR A 394 -7.09 -14.13 -1.43
C TYR A 394 -7.20 -14.17 -2.96
N ASP A 395 -7.73 -15.28 -3.50
CA ASP A 395 -7.71 -15.59 -4.93
C ASP A 395 -9.06 -15.38 -5.60
N THR A 396 -10.14 -15.49 -4.83
CA THR A 396 -11.50 -15.36 -5.34
C THR A 396 -11.82 -13.93 -5.80
N VAL A 397 -12.58 -13.85 -6.89
CA VAL A 397 -13.20 -12.63 -7.42
C VAL A 397 -14.71 -12.85 -7.44
N TRP A 398 -15.45 -11.99 -6.74
CA TRP A 398 -16.91 -12.01 -6.78
C TRP A 398 -17.42 -11.02 -7.83
N LYS A 399 -18.42 -11.44 -8.58
CA LYS A 399 -19.09 -10.62 -9.61
C LYS A 399 -20.57 -10.52 -9.29
N LEU A 400 -21.04 -9.29 -9.13
CA LEU A 400 -22.46 -8.95 -9.06
C LEU A 400 -22.85 -8.23 -10.34
N GLN A 401 -23.96 -8.64 -10.96
CA GLN A 401 -24.42 -8.08 -12.23
C GLN A 401 -25.92 -7.82 -12.19
N THR A 402 -26.34 -6.64 -12.63
CA THR A 402 -27.75 -6.33 -12.90
C THR A 402 -28.02 -6.34 -14.40
N ASP A 403 -29.17 -6.87 -14.82
CA ASP A 403 -29.61 -6.79 -16.22
C ASP A 403 -30.37 -5.47 -16.50
N GLY A 404 -30.94 -5.35 -17.71
CA GLY A 404 -31.70 -4.17 -18.11
C GLY A 404 -33.02 -3.96 -17.36
N GLN A 405 -33.44 -4.91 -16.53
CA GLN A 405 -34.60 -4.83 -15.64
C GLN A 405 -34.17 -4.70 -14.17
N GLY A 406 -32.86 -4.69 -13.89
CA GLY A 406 -32.32 -4.66 -12.54
C GLY A 406 -32.31 -6.02 -11.85
N ASN A 407 -32.50 -7.14 -12.56
CA ASN A 407 -32.40 -8.45 -11.94
C ASN A 407 -30.94 -8.76 -11.60
N LEU A 408 -30.69 -9.13 -10.35
CA LEU A 408 -29.34 -9.40 -9.84
C LEU A 408 -28.90 -10.83 -10.13
N THR A 409 -27.66 -10.98 -10.56
CA THR A 409 -26.94 -12.25 -10.61
C THR A 409 -25.63 -12.12 -9.83
N PHE A 410 -25.40 -13.04 -8.89
CA PHE A 410 -24.11 -13.27 -8.27
C PHE A 410 -23.39 -14.41 -9.01
N SER A 411 -22.08 -14.27 -9.17
CA SER A 411 -21.19 -15.35 -9.60
C SER A 411 -19.81 -15.14 -9.02
N ASN A 412 -19.03 -16.21 -8.86
CA ASN A 412 -17.65 -16.14 -8.42
C ASN A 412 -16.70 -16.93 -9.34
N THR A 413 -15.47 -16.44 -9.40
CA THR A 413 -14.32 -17.07 -10.06
C THR A 413 -13.06 -16.78 -9.24
N CYS A 414 -11.88 -17.09 -9.74
CA CYS A 414 -10.63 -16.79 -9.05
C CYS A 414 -9.50 -16.46 -10.03
N GLU A 415 -8.44 -15.82 -9.53
CA GLU A 415 -7.23 -15.53 -10.31
C GLU A 415 -6.42 -16.81 -10.62
N GLY A 416 -6.70 -17.91 -9.91
CA GLY A 416 -6.04 -19.19 -10.11
C GLY A 416 -4.60 -19.19 -9.60
N ILE A 417 -4.30 -18.34 -8.63
CA ILE A 417 -3.00 -18.20 -7.96
C ILE A 417 -3.13 -18.80 -6.56
N ALA A 418 -2.42 -19.91 -6.32
CA ALA A 418 -2.37 -20.49 -4.99
C ALA A 418 -1.39 -19.70 -4.09
N ASP A 419 -1.84 -19.23 -2.93
CA ASP A 419 -1.03 -18.47 -1.96
C ASP A 419 0.30 -19.16 -1.62
N GLN A 420 0.29 -20.50 -1.54
CA GLN A 420 1.48 -21.28 -1.20
C GLN A 420 2.56 -21.26 -2.30
N THR A 421 2.23 -20.80 -3.49
CA THR A 421 3.18 -20.62 -4.61
C THR A 421 3.82 -19.24 -4.63
N LEU A 422 3.26 -18.27 -3.88
CA LEU A 422 3.81 -16.93 -3.77
C LEU A 422 5.03 -16.92 -2.83
N PRO A 423 6.17 -16.33 -3.22
CA PRO A 423 7.34 -16.25 -2.36
C PRO A 423 7.09 -15.48 -1.07
N LEU A 424 7.63 -15.98 0.05
CA LEU A 424 7.58 -15.31 1.35
C LEU A 424 8.42 -14.02 1.40
N SER A 425 9.47 -13.93 0.57
CA SER A 425 10.28 -12.72 0.43
C SER A 425 9.64 -11.76 -0.59
N CYS A 426 9.76 -10.46 -0.36
CA CYS A 426 9.25 -9.45 -1.28
C CYS A 426 9.96 -9.55 -2.66
N PRO A 427 9.29 -9.14 -3.76
CA PRO A 427 9.92 -9.12 -5.06
C PRO A 427 11.13 -8.18 -5.07
N LEU A 428 12.19 -8.60 -5.76
CA LEU A 428 13.42 -7.83 -5.95
C LEU A 428 13.44 -7.29 -7.39
N PHE A 429 13.79 -6.02 -7.52
CA PHE A 429 13.84 -5.26 -8.78
C PHE A 429 15.22 -4.65 -9.01
#